data_AF-A0A3D2CRM8-F1
#
_entry.id   AF-A0A3D2CRM8-F1
#
_cell.length_a   1.000
_cell.length_b   1.000
_cell.length_c   1.000
_cell.angle_alpha   90.00
_cell.angle_beta   90.00
_cell.angle_gamma   90.00
#
_symmetry.space_group_name_H-M   'P 1'
#
loop_
_entity.id
_entity.type
_entity.pdbx_description
1 polymer ?
#
loop_
_entity_poly.entity_id
_entity_poly.type
_entity_poly.pdbx_seq_one_letter_code
_entity_poly.pdbx_strand_id
1 'polypeptide(L)'
;MVLSGCNNAEEADSTSISAQKVAALNSDIRTIIVTKNLTGDPSTGRELPDIESPKAQLGMKLFFSKSLGGEKDAACVTCHHPALGGGDDLILPIGVDAEIDDLLGPGRIHNINGEHFDGGPTVPRNSPTTFNVALWDNFLFHDGRVESLGKTPKMNGNDDLGIRTPDSVFGEKDNNAGENLVAAQARFPVTSPEEMKNFSTLNNTNNSEVRQNIEQRIGDYGNPLGGVFNYFK
;
A
#
# COMPACT_ATOMS: atom_id res chain seq x y z
N MET A 1 -9.74 16.62 5.93
CA MET A 1 -9.74 15.54 6.95
C MET A 1 -8.78 15.98 8.05
N VAL A 2 -9.31 16.48 9.17
CA VAL A 2 -8.48 16.84 10.33
C VAL A 2 -8.34 15.55 11.14
N LEU A 3 -7.11 15.10 11.37
CA LEU A 3 -6.80 14.06 12.34
C LEU A 3 -7.09 14.62 13.74
N SER A 4 -8.36 14.59 14.13
CA SER A 4 -8.74 14.72 15.54
C SER A 4 -8.37 13.40 16.21
N GLY A 5 -7.28 13.41 16.98
CA GLY A 5 -6.97 12.32 17.88
C GLY A 5 -8.12 12.09 18.86
N CYS A 6 -8.26 10.85 19.31
CA CYS A 6 -9.24 10.44 20.31
C CYS A 6 -9.07 11.29 21.58
N ASN A 7 -9.88 12.35 21.71
CA ASN A 7 -10.18 12.96 22.99
C ASN A 7 -11.62 12.55 23.31
N ASN A 8 -11.72 11.56 24.20
CA ASN A 8 -12.95 10.97 24.68
C ASN A 8 -13.93 12.05 25.16
N ALA A 9 -15.18 11.95 24.71
CA ALA A 9 -16.30 12.53 25.41
C ALA A 9 -16.75 11.56 26.52
N GLU A 10 -16.86 12.09 27.73
CA GLU A 10 -17.68 11.60 28.84
C GLU A 10 -17.14 10.41 29.67
N GLU A 11 -16.02 10.62 30.34
CA GLU A 11 -15.87 10.18 31.74
C GLU A 11 -15.05 11.23 32.50
N ALA A 12 -15.71 11.91 33.45
CA ALA A 12 -15.11 12.98 34.24
C ALA A 12 -14.24 12.38 35.36
N ASP A 13 -12.98 12.07 35.05
CA ASP A 13 -11.94 11.95 36.08
C ASP A 13 -11.21 13.30 36.22
N SER A 14 -11.72 14.13 37.14
CA SER A 14 -11.20 15.47 37.37
C SER A 14 -9.96 15.45 38.27
N THR A 15 -8.80 15.09 37.71
CA THR A 15 -7.55 15.70 38.15
C THR A 15 -7.19 16.82 37.18
N SER A 16 -7.76 18.02 37.42
CA SER A 16 -7.43 19.20 36.62
C SER A 16 -5.91 19.46 36.73
N ILE A 17 -5.18 19.21 35.65
CA ILE A 17 -3.75 19.54 35.58
C ILE A 17 -3.63 21.06 35.74
N SER A 18 -2.87 21.52 36.73
CA SER A 18 -2.70 22.96 36.95
C SER A 18 -2.02 23.61 35.73
N ALA A 19 -2.39 24.85 35.42
CA ALA A 19 -1.77 25.61 34.34
C ALA A 19 -0.23 25.68 34.50
N GLN A 20 0.25 25.66 35.74
CA GLN A 20 1.68 25.66 36.06
C GLN A 20 2.36 24.33 35.70
N LYS A 21 1.68 23.19 35.88
CA LYS A 21 2.17 21.88 35.46
C LYS A 21 2.18 21.74 33.93
N VAL A 22 1.17 22.28 33.24
CA VAL A 22 1.16 22.35 31.76
C VAL A 22 2.30 23.24 31.25
N ALA A 23 2.54 24.40 31.88
CA ALA A 23 3.62 25.30 31.50
C ALA A 23 5.01 24.67 31.69
N ALA A 24 5.22 23.95 32.80
CA ALA A 24 6.44 23.20 33.05
C ALA A 24 6.66 22.12 31.96
N LEU A 25 5.64 21.30 31.69
CA LEU A 25 5.71 20.27 30.65
C LEU A 25 6.01 20.86 29.26
N ASN A 26 5.38 21.96 28.89
CA ASN A 26 5.63 22.64 27.63
C ASN A 26 7.08 23.15 27.53
N SER A 27 7.65 23.63 28.64
CA SER A 27 9.05 24.05 28.70
C SER A 27 10.01 22.86 28.51
N ASP A 28 9.71 21.73 29.15
CA ASP A 28 10.51 20.51 29.04
C ASP A 28 10.48 19.95 27.61
N ILE A 29 9.29 19.88 27.00
CA ILE A 29 9.10 19.44 25.61
C ILE A 29 9.85 20.37 24.65
N ARG A 30 9.74 21.70 24.81
CA ARG A 30 10.47 22.66 23.97
C ARG A 30 11.99 22.48 24.08
N THR A 31 12.49 22.23 25.28
CA THR A 31 13.92 21.96 25.50
C THR A 31 14.36 20.73 24.73
N ILE A 32 13.57 19.66 24.75
CA ILE A 32 13.84 18.43 23.98
C ILE A 32 13.79 18.71 22.47
N ILE A 33 12.75 19.39 21.97
CA ILE A 33 12.59 19.73 20.55
C ILE A 33 13.81 20.47 20.02
N VAL A 34 14.25 21.52 20.72
CA VAL A 34 15.42 22.32 20.33
C VAL A 34 16.70 21.50 20.41
N THR A 35 16.92 20.81 21.53
CA THR A 35 18.15 20.02 21.75
C THR A 35 18.30 18.87 20.75
N LYS A 36 17.19 18.26 20.33
CA LYS A 36 17.16 17.16 19.36
C LYS A 36 16.95 17.62 17.92
N ASN A 37 16.83 18.92 17.69
CA ASN A 37 16.53 19.51 16.38
C ASN A 37 15.31 18.85 15.71
N LEU A 38 14.24 18.61 16.49
CA LEU A 38 13.02 17.99 15.96
C LEU A 38 12.28 19.00 15.09
N THR A 39 12.21 18.73 13.79
CA THR A 39 11.59 19.63 12.79
C THR A 39 10.08 19.43 12.64
N GLY A 40 9.55 18.31 13.14
CA GLY A 40 8.17 17.88 12.89
C GLY A 40 7.94 17.36 11.46
N ASP A 41 8.97 17.41 10.61
CA ASP A 41 8.93 16.91 9.24
C ASP A 41 9.60 15.52 9.18
N PRO A 42 8.83 14.43 9.06
CA PRO A 42 9.38 13.09 9.10
C PRO A 42 10.12 12.71 7.79
N SER A 43 10.05 13.57 6.75
CA SER A 43 10.84 13.43 5.52
C SER A 43 12.28 13.93 5.66
N THR A 44 12.61 14.63 6.76
CA THR A 44 13.93 15.24 6.96
C THR A 44 15.08 14.22 6.82
N GLY A 45 15.92 14.43 5.80
CA GLY A 45 17.07 13.58 5.50
C GLY A 45 16.71 12.28 4.78
N ARG A 46 15.55 12.22 4.14
CA ARG A 46 15.16 11.18 3.18
C ARG A 46 15.23 11.76 1.77
N GLU A 47 15.61 10.92 0.81
CA GLU A 47 15.44 11.22 -0.61
C GLU A 47 14.08 10.69 -1.05
N LEU A 48 13.17 11.58 -1.46
CA LEU A 48 11.83 11.23 -1.92
C LEU A 48 11.68 11.67 -3.39
N PRO A 49 10.97 10.88 -4.22
CA PRO A 49 10.74 11.26 -5.61
C PRO A 49 9.88 12.51 -5.71
N ASP A 50 10.19 13.36 -6.70
CA ASP A 50 9.30 14.46 -7.09
C ASP A 50 7.99 13.89 -7.64
N ILE A 51 6.87 14.37 -7.10
CA ILE A 51 5.53 13.95 -7.50
C ILE A 51 5.22 14.31 -8.95
N GLU A 52 5.85 15.35 -9.50
CA GLU A 52 5.68 15.77 -10.89
C GLU A 52 6.63 15.04 -11.86
N SER A 53 7.53 14.20 -11.35
CA SER A 53 8.42 13.42 -12.20
C SER A 53 7.64 12.47 -13.12
N PRO A 54 8.10 12.20 -14.35
CA PRO A 54 7.42 11.27 -15.26
C PRO A 54 7.15 9.88 -14.66
N LYS A 55 8.08 9.36 -13.82
CA LYS A 55 7.92 8.07 -13.14
C LYS A 55 6.81 8.11 -12.09
N ALA A 56 6.73 9.18 -11.29
CA ALA A 56 5.66 9.35 -10.31
C ALA A 56 4.28 9.52 -10.98
N GLN A 57 4.20 10.31 -12.05
CA GLN A 57 2.98 10.50 -12.83
C GLN A 57 2.50 9.20 -13.51
N LEU A 58 3.43 8.39 -14.02
CA LEU A 58 3.11 7.05 -14.52
C LEU A 58 2.60 6.15 -13.38
N GLY A 59 3.27 6.15 -12.24
CA GLY A 59 2.85 5.40 -11.05
C GLY A 59 1.44 5.76 -10.60
N MET A 60 1.09 7.05 -10.59
CA MET A 60 -0.27 7.53 -10.32
C MET A 60 -1.27 6.93 -11.33
N LYS A 61 -1.01 7.00 -12.63
CA LYS A 61 -1.91 6.43 -13.64
C LYS A 61 -2.10 4.92 -13.45
N LEU A 62 -1.02 4.20 -13.16
CA LEU A 62 -1.04 2.76 -12.90
C LEU A 62 -1.83 2.42 -11.63
N PHE A 63 -1.71 3.20 -10.57
CA PHE A 63 -2.41 3.00 -9.30
C PHE A 63 -3.95 3.00 -9.46
N PHE A 64 -4.46 3.81 -10.40
CA PHE A 64 -5.88 3.89 -10.73
C PHE A 64 -6.30 2.95 -11.88
N SER A 65 -5.36 2.22 -12.48
CA SER A 65 -5.66 1.40 -13.66
C SER A 65 -6.05 -0.02 -13.28
N LYS A 66 -7.26 -0.42 -13.65
CA LYS A 66 -7.70 -1.82 -13.59
C LYS A 66 -6.96 -2.72 -14.58
N SER A 67 -6.21 -2.16 -15.53
CA SER A 67 -5.41 -2.95 -16.48
C SER A 67 -4.38 -3.87 -15.81
N LEU A 68 -3.96 -3.54 -14.58
CA LEU A 68 -3.07 -4.34 -13.75
C LEU A 68 -3.75 -5.59 -13.16
N GLY A 69 -5.08 -5.57 -13.01
CA GLY A 69 -5.85 -6.70 -12.51
C GLY A 69 -6.06 -7.76 -13.58
N GLY A 70 -6.22 -9.03 -13.19
CA GLY A 70 -6.39 -10.16 -14.11
C GLY A 70 -7.60 -9.97 -15.04
N GLU A 71 -8.77 -9.77 -14.45
CA GLU A 71 -10.05 -9.55 -15.14
C GLU A 71 -10.42 -8.06 -15.30
N LYS A 72 -9.53 -7.16 -14.88
CA LYS A 72 -9.71 -5.71 -15.00
C LYS A 72 -10.92 -5.17 -14.23
N ASP A 73 -11.23 -5.79 -13.10
CA ASP A 73 -12.28 -5.44 -12.14
C ASP A 73 -11.73 -4.67 -10.92
N ALA A 74 -10.48 -4.94 -10.53
CA ALA A 74 -9.79 -4.28 -9.41
C ALA A 74 -8.51 -3.53 -9.83
N ALA A 75 -8.21 -2.44 -9.11
CA ALA A 75 -6.97 -1.64 -9.21
C ALA A 75 -6.40 -1.40 -7.82
N CYS A 76 -5.20 -0.83 -7.70
CA CYS A 76 -4.62 -0.48 -6.39
C CYS A 76 -5.54 0.48 -5.61
N VAL A 77 -6.13 1.46 -6.32
CA VAL A 77 -7.05 2.43 -5.74
C VAL A 77 -8.33 1.80 -5.20
N THR A 78 -8.72 0.62 -5.69
CA THR A 78 -9.95 -0.08 -5.25
C THR A 78 -9.96 -0.33 -3.74
N CYS A 79 -8.80 -0.58 -3.13
CA CYS A 79 -8.67 -0.85 -1.70
C CYS A 79 -7.81 0.20 -0.95
N HIS A 80 -7.34 1.24 -1.63
CA HIS A 80 -6.41 2.25 -1.09
C HIS A 80 -6.74 3.66 -1.58
N HIS A 81 -8.02 4.04 -1.52
CA HIS A 81 -8.48 5.30 -2.10
C HIS A 81 -8.07 6.50 -1.21
N PRO A 82 -7.49 7.60 -1.75
CA PRO A 82 -7.07 8.75 -0.95
C PRO A 82 -8.19 9.41 -0.14
N ALA A 83 -9.41 9.46 -0.68
CA ALA A 83 -10.57 10.00 0.03
C ALA A 83 -11.00 9.15 1.24
N LEU A 84 -10.57 7.89 1.31
CA LEU A 84 -10.78 6.94 2.41
C LEU A 84 -9.52 6.82 3.29
N GLY A 85 -8.67 7.84 3.29
CA GLY A 85 -7.43 7.85 4.08
C GLY A 85 -6.32 6.96 3.53
N GLY A 86 -6.38 6.58 2.25
CA GLY A 86 -5.40 5.69 1.61
C GLY A 86 -5.57 4.21 1.97
N GLY A 87 -6.66 3.85 2.66
CA GLY A 87 -7.12 2.48 2.88
C GLY A 87 -8.48 2.24 2.19
N ASP A 88 -9.22 1.23 2.65
CA ASP A 88 -10.51 0.83 2.05
C ASP A 88 -11.74 1.27 2.86
N ASP A 89 -11.58 1.76 4.10
CA ASP A 89 -12.72 2.05 5.01
C ASP A 89 -13.67 0.83 5.21
N LEU A 90 -13.12 -0.37 5.02
CA LEU A 90 -13.72 -1.67 5.31
C LEU A 90 -12.85 -2.43 6.30
N ILE A 91 -13.45 -3.34 7.07
CA ILE A 91 -12.68 -4.22 7.98
C ILE A 91 -11.74 -5.10 7.18
N LEU A 92 -12.27 -5.74 6.13
CA LEU A 92 -11.53 -6.51 5.14
C LEU A 92 -11.97 -6.07 3.74
N PRO A 93 -11.03 -5.87 2.81
CA PRO A 93 -11.35 -5.45 1.46
C PRO A 93 -11.96 -6.61 0.66
N ILE A 94 -12.82 -6.30 -0.29
CA ILE A 94 -13.40 -7.31 -1.20
C ILE A 94 -12.37 -7.78 -2.24
N GLY A 95 -11.42 -6.92 -2.63
CA GLY A 95 -10.47 -7.25 -3.70
C GLY A 95 -11.18 -7.33 -5.06
N VAL A 96 -11.07 -8.48 -5.72
CA VAL A 96 -11.73 -8.82 -7.00
C VAL A 96 -13.22 -9.19 -6.82
N ASP A 97 -13.93 -9.35 -7.94
CA ASP A 97 -15.31 -9.90 -8.00
C ASP A 97 -16.34 -9.14 -7.16
N ALA A 98 -16.23 -7.82 -7.01
CA ALA A 98 -17.28 -7.04 -6.35
C ALA A 98 -18.59 -7.06 -7.15
N GLU A 99 -19.74 -6.89 -6.48
CA GLU A 99 -21.02 -6.75 -7.17
C GLU A 99 -21.07 -5.50 -8.06
N ILE A 100 -20.39 -4.43 -7.64
CA ILE A 100 -20.22 -3.20 -8.39
C ILE A 100 -18.73 -2.83 -8.39
N ASP A 101 -18.05 -3.05 -9.52
CA ASP A 101 -16.60 -2.91 -9.63
C ASP A 101 -16.06 -1.51 -9.29
N ASP A 102 -16.86 -0.46 -9.53
CA ASP A 102 -16.45 0.94 -9.31
C ASP A 102 -16.90 1.51 -7.95
N LEU A 103 -17.67 0.74 -7.17
CA LEU A 103 -18.02 1.13 -5.81
C LEU A 103 -16.82 0.93 -4.88
N LEU A 104 -16.50 1.95 -4.09
CA LEU A 104 -15.38 1.96 -3.15
C LEU A 104 -15.90 2.04 -1.70
N GLY A 105 -15.20 1.38 -0.78
CA GLY A 105 -15.47 1.47 0.64
C GLY A 105 -16.87 0.99 1.08
N PRO A 106 -17.51 1.65 2.07
CA PRO A 106 -18.76 1.17 2.67
C PRO A 106 -19.86 0.86 1.66
N GLY A 107 -20.44 -0.33 1.78
CA GLY A 107 -21.46 -0.85 0.86
C GLY A 107 -20.90 -1.68 -0.30
N ARG A 108 -19.58 -1.69 -0.51
CA ARG A 108 -18.94 -2.63 -1.43
C ARG A 108 -19.05 -4.05 -0.87
N ILE A 109 -19.61 -4.96 -1.67
CA ILE A 109 -19.83 -6.37 -1.31
C ILE A 109 -19.35 -7.30 -2.41
N HIS A 110 -18.99 -8.52 -2.01
CA HIS A 110 -18.58 -9.60 -2.91
C HIS A 110 -19.79 -10.10 -3.71
N ASN A 111 -19.64 -10.24 -5.03
CA ASN A 111 -20.68 -10.80 -5.89
C ASN A 111 -21.00 -12.24 -5.47
N ILE A 112 -22.30 -12.53 -5.25
CA ILE A 112 -22.77 -13.87 -4.87
C ILE A 112 -22.49 -14.96 -5.91
N ASN A 113 -22.20 -14.57 -7.15
CA ASN A 113 -21.84 -15.47 -8.25
C ASN A 113 -20.32 -15.50 -8.51
N GLY A 114 -19.51 -14.82 -7.68
CA GLY A 114 -18.05 -14.87 -7.77
C GLY A 114 -17.50 -16.25 -7.45
N GLU A 115 -16.37 -16.63 -8.06
CA GLU A 115 -15.82 -17.99 -8.03
C GLU A 115 -15.51 -18.47 -6.60
N HIS A 116 -15.20 -17.55 -5.69
CA HIS A 116 -14.86 -17.81 -4.28
C HIS A 116 -15.79 -17.12 -3.28
N PHE A 117 -17.05 -16.89 -3.64
CA PHE A 117 -18.02 -16.36 -2.69
C PHE A 117 -18.27 -17.35 -1.54
N ASP A 118 -17.79 -17.03 -0.35
CA ASP A 118 -17.98 -17.81 0.89
C ASP A 118 -18.87 -17.08 1.93
N GLY A 119 -19.46 -15.94 1.53
CA GLY A 119 -20.26 -15.08 2.39
C GLY A 119 -19.47 -13.96 3.09
N GLY A 120 -18.14 -13.89 2.91
CA GLY A 120 -17.29 -12.84 3.46
C GLY A 120 -16.40 -12.13 2.42
N PRO A 121 -15.66 -11.09 2.85
CA PRO A 121 -14.56 -10.51 2.08
C PRO A 121 -13.45 -11.56 1.86
N THR A 122 -12.91 -11.63 0.66
CA THR A 122 -11.93 -12.65 0.26
C THR A 122 -10.52 -12.33 0.72
N VAL A 123 -10.18 -11.05 0.85
CA VAL A 123 -8.83 -10.63 1.23
C VAL A 123 -8.64 -10.82 2.73
N PRO A 124 -7.60 -11.56 3.17
CA PRO A 124 -7.51 -12.06 4.54
C PRO A 124 -7.10 -11.00 5.57
N ARG A 125 -6.80 -9.77 5.15
CA ARG A 125 -6.31 -8.70 6.02
C ARG A 125 -6.85 -7.34 5.58
N ASN A 126 -6.94 -6.44 6.55
CA ASN A 126 -7.27 -5.03 6.32
C ASN A 126 -6.24 -4.36 5.38
N SER A 127 -6.71 -3.40 4.56
CA SER A 127 -5.85 -2.54 3.74
C SER A 127 -5.27 -1.39 4.55
N PRO A 128 -3.96 -1.38 4.87
CA PRO A 128 -3.34 -0.26 5.57
C PRO A 128 -3.31 0.99 4.68
N THR A 129 -3.18 2.16 5.31
CA THR A 129 -3.00 3.41 4.56
C THR A 129 -1.71 3.38 3.72
N THR A 130 -1.80 3.88 2.49
CA THR A 130 -0.63 4.15 1.64
C THR A 130 0.09 5.45 2.00
N PHE A 131 -0.53 6.31 2.81
CA PHE A 131 0.11 7.56 3.23
C PHE A 131 1.34 7.27 4.07
N ASN A 132 2.40 8.03 3.81
CA ASN A 132 3.69 7.89 4.49
C ASN A 132 4.39 6.53 4.31
N VAL A 133 3.98 5.71 3.32
CA VAL A 133 4.62 4.40 3.07
C VAL A 133 6.13 4.51 2.80
N ALA A 134 6.58 5.61 2.20
CA ALA A 134 8.00 5.89 1.96
C ALA A 134 8.83 6.15 3.24
N LEU A 135 8.20 6.27 4.41
CA LEU A 135 8.87 6.50 5.69
C LEU A 135 9.26 5.20 6.41
N TRP A 136 8.79 4.04 5.93
CA TRP A 136 9.11 2.76 6.53
C TRP A 136 10.50 2.30 6.12
N ASP A 137 11.39 1.99 7.07
CA ASP A 137 12.77 1.58 6.75
C ASP A 137 13.01 0.07 6.87
N ASN A 138 12.15 -0.64 7.61
CA ASN A 138 12.41 -2.03 7.98
C ASN A 138 11.63 -3.02 7.12
N PHE A 139 10.30 -2.92 7.10
CA PHE A 139 9.45 -3.88 6.39
C PHE A 139 8.10 -3.28 6.03
N LEU A 140 7.43 -3.91 5.07
CA LEU A 140 6.04 -3.69 4.68
C LEU A 140 5.26 -5.01 4.76
N PHE A 141 3.92 -4.90 4.65
CA PHE A 141 2.94 -5.92 5.05
C PHE A 141 2.96 -6.22 6.55
N HIS A 142 1.81 -6.67 7.07
CA HIS A 142 1.65 -6.98 8.49
C HIS A 142 2.59 -8.12 8.97
N ASP A 143 2.93 -9.04 8.09
CA ASP A 143 3.82 -10.17 8.36
C ASP A 143 5.30 -9.88 8.04
N GLY A 144 5.62 -8.64 7.63
CA GLY A 144 6.97 -8.21 7.29
C GLY A 144 7.58 -8.98 6.11
N ARG A 145 6.75 -9.58 5.24
CA ARG A 145 7.27 -10.44 4.15
C ARG A 145 8.10 -9.67 3.11
N VAL A 146 7.94 -8.36 3.00
CA VAL A 146 8.82 -7.45 2.25
C VAL A 146 9.68 -6.70 3.26
N GLU A 147 10.97 -7.00 3.29
CA GLU A 147 11.88 -6.57 4.36
C GLU A 147 13.20 -6.05 3.79
N SER A 148 13.67 -4.90 4.29
CA SER A 148 15.02 -4.42 4.05
C SER A 148 15.98 -5.23 4.89
N LEU A 149 17.01 -5.80 4.26
CA LEU A 149 18.03 -6.58 4.96
C LEU A 149 18.93 -5.68 5.82
N GLY A 150 19.20 -4.45 5.35
CA GLY A 150 20.01 -3.48 6.09
C GLY A 150 19.26 -2.72 7.18
N LYS A 151 17.96 -2.49 7.01
CA LYS A 151 17.12 -1.70 7.96
C LYS A 151 17.70 -0.32 8.21
N THR A 152 18.42 0.22 7.22
CA THR A 152 19.14 1.48 7.37
C THR A 152 18.12 2.61 7.55
N PRO A 153 18.19 3.37 8.66
CA PRO A 153 17.26 4.46 8.91
C PRO A 153 17.26 5.45 7.75
N LYS A 154 16.07 5.93 7.39
CA LYS A 154 15.81 6.92 6.34
C LYS A 154 16.02 6.45 4.90
N MET A 155 16.31 5.15 4.67
CA MET A 155 16.62 4.64 3.34
C MET A 155 15.46 3.92 2.65
N ASN A 156 14.37 3.56 3.35
CA ASN A 156 13.26 2.80 2.76
C ASN A 156 13.71 1.52 2.00
N GLY A 157 14.78 0.87 2.48
CA GLY A 157 15.40 -0.29 1.85
C GLY A 157 16.33 -0.01 0.66
N ASN A 158 16.51 1.26 0.28
CA ASN A 158 17.45 1.69 -0.77
C ASN A 158 18.87 1.91 -0.21
N ASP A 159 19.43 0.90 0.44
CA ASP A 159 20.74 0.96 1.13
C ASP A 159 21.79 0.01 0.52
N ASP A 160 21.52 -0.51 -0.68
CA ASP A 160 22.34 -1.50 -1.40
C ASP A 160 22.56 -2.84 -0.68
N LEU A 161 21.96 -3.05 0.50
CA LEU A 161 22.04 -4.30 1.26
C LEU A 161 20.97 -5.31 0.83
N GLY A 162 19.97 -4.85 0.08
CA GLY A 162 18.95 -5.67 -0.57
C GLY A 162 17.65 -5.79 0.21
N ILE A 163 16.62 -6.26 -0.49
CA ILE A 163 15.28 -6.46 0.04
C ILE A 163 14.92 -7.94 -0.14
N ARG A 164 14.44 -8.58 0.93
CA ARG A 164 13.87 -9.93 0.89
C ARG A 164 12.39 -9.82 0.56
N THR A 165 11.90 -10.71 -0.29
CA THR A 165 10.48 -10.83 -0.61
C THR A 165 10.04 -12.31 -0.57
N PRO A 166 8.73 -12.63 -0.69
CA PRO A 166 8.28 -14.00 -0.90
C PRO A 166 8.81 -14.71 -2.17
N ASP A 167 9.35 -13.98 -3.13
CA ASP A 167 9.88 -14.56 -4.38
C ASP A 167 11.34 -15.02 -4.26
N SER A 168 12.01 -14.76 -3.12
CA SER A 168 13.37 -15.23 -2.83
C SER A 168 13.40 -16.23 -1.67
N VAL A 169 14.52 -16.94 -1.54
CA VAL A 169 14.77 -17.79 -0.36
C VAL A 169 14.79 -16.91 0.90
N PHE A 170 14.23 -17.41 2.00
CA PHE A 170 14.22 -16.67 3.25
C PHE A 170 15.64 -16.30 3.70
N GLY A 171 15.85 -15.02 4.02
CA GLY A 171 17.15 -14.46 4.38
C GLY A 171 17.98 -13.96 3.19
N GLU A 172 17.62 -14.30 1.96
CA GLU A 172 18.33 -13.89 0.75
C GLU A 172 17.65 -12.69 0.08
N LYS A 173 18.47 -11.83 -0.54
CA LYS A 173 17.94 -10.71 -1.33
C LYS A 173 17.19 -11.22 -2.56
N ASP A 174 16.07 -10.57 -2.85
CA ASP A 174 15.39 -10.70 -4.13
C ASP A 174 16.00 -9.71 -5.13
N ASN A 175 16.68 -10.24 -6.15
CA ASN A 175 17.31 -9.42 -7.19
C ASN A 175 16.31 -8.62 -8.02
N ASN A 176 15.02 -8.95 -7.95
CA ASN A 176 13.93 -8.27 -8.66
C ASN A 176 13.07 -7.40 -7.72
N ALA A 177 13.51 -7.15 -6.47
CA ALA A 177 12.75 -6.34 -5.52
C ALA A 177 12.56 -4.87 -5.96
N GLY A 178 13.40 -4.37 -6.87
CA GLY A 178 13.40 -2.97 -7.27
C GLY A 178 14.21 -2.08 -6.30
N GLU A 179 14.00 -0.77 -6.40
CA GLU A 179 14.84 0.25 -5.75
C GLU A 179 14.59 0.39 -4.24
N ASN A 180 13.37 0.09 -3.77
CA ASN A 180 12.98 0.35 -2.38
C ASN A 180 11.81 -0.56 -1.95
N LEU A 181 11.43 -0.49 -0.67
CA LEU A 181 10.38 -1.32 -0.10
C LEU A 181 9.03 -1.15 -0.82
N VAL A 182 8.69 0.07 -1.24
CA VAL A 182 7.42 0.35 -1.93
C VAL A 182 7.38 -0.31 -3.30
N ALA A 183 8.48 -0.22 -4.06
CA ALA A 183 8.62 -0.90 -5.34
C ALA A 183 8.53 -2.43 -5.18
N ALA A 184 9.15 -2.99 -4.14
CA ALA A 184 9.08 -4.41 -3.84
C ALA A 184 7.65 -4.85 -3.47
N GLN A 185 6.96 -4.07 -2.63
CA GLN A 185 5.62 -4.36 -2.16
C GLN A 185 4.58 -4.35 -3.28
N ALA A 186 4.67 -3.39 -4.21
CA ALA A 186 3.72 -3.23 -5.32
C ALA A 186 3.66 -4.45 -6.26
N ARG A 187 4.67 -5.33 -6.23
CA ARG A 187 4.75 -6.54 -7.05
C ARG A 187 3.84 -7.68 -6.58
N PHE A 188 3.25 -7.60 -5.38
CA PHE A 188 2.53 -8.72 -4.77
C PHE A 188 1.00 -8.69 -4.97
N PRO A 189 0.30 -7.55 -4.86
CA PRO A 189 -1.16 -7.55 -5.02
C PRO A 189 -1.64 -8.08 -6.37
N VAL A 190 -0.94 -7.70 -7.45
CA VAL A 190 -1.16 -8.20 -8.81
C VAL A 190 -1.04 -9.72 -8.96
N THR A 191 -0.41 -10.41 -8.00
CA THR A 191 -0.21 -11.87 -8.02
C THR A 191 -1.14 -12.64 -7.08
N SER A 192 -1.85 -11.97 -6.17
CA SER A 192 -2.82 -12.63 -5.27
C SER A 192 -4.17 -12.75 -5.97
N PRO A 193 -4.75 -13.97 -6.06
CA PRO A 193 -6.08 -14.20 -6.63
C PRO A 193 -7.16 -13.34 -5.98
N GLU A 194 -7.16 -13.24 -4.66
CA GLU A 194 -8.14 -12.50 -3.86
C GLU A 194 -7.98 -10.98 -4.02
N GLU A 195 -6.76 -10.49 -4.28
CA GLU A 195 -6.48 -9.05 -4.35
C GLU A 195 -6.68 -8.48 -5.77
N MET A 196 -5.86 -8.87 -6.74
CA MET A 196 -5.92 -8.30 -8.11
C MET A 196 -5.75 -9.33 -9.23
N LYS A 197 -5.20 -10.53 -8.96
CA LYS A 197 -4.95 -11.53 -10.01
C LYS A 197 -6.24 -12.14 -10.54
N ASN A 198 -7.28 -12.25 -9.71
CA ASN A 198 -8.49 -13.03 -9.98
C ASN A 198 -8.19 -14.54 -10.17
N PHE A 199 -9.23 -15.35 -10.36
CA PHE A 199 -9.23 -16.81 -10.45
C PHE A 199 -9.40 -17.35 -11.89
N SER A 200 -9.58 -16.45 -12.88
CA SER A 200 -9.85 -16.79 -14.29
C SER A 200 -8.63 -16.74 -15.21
N THR A 201 -8.39 -15.65 -15.96
CA THR A 201 -7.47 -15.58 -17.12
C THR A 201 -6.02 -15.94 -16.77
N LEU A 202 -5.58 -15.59 -15.57
CA LEU A 202 -4.23 -15.83 -15.07
C LEU A 202 -4.15 -17.08 -14.17
N ASN A 203 -5.15 -17.95 -14.22
CA ASN A 203 -5.10 -19.19 -13.48
C ASN A 203 -3.94 -20.07 -13.98
N ASN A 204 -3.33 -20.83 -13.08
CA ASN A 204 -2.14 -21.66 -13.32
C ASN A 204 -0.84 -20.93 -13.70
N THR A 205 -0.80 -19.59 -13.71
CA THR A 205 0.46 -18.85 -13.88
C THR A 205 1.16 -18.59 -12.54
N ASN A 206 2.48 -18.61 -12.54
CA ASN A 206 3.29 -18.20 -11.38
C ASN A 206 3.45 -16.66 -11.31
N ASN A 207 4.03 -16.16 -10.21
CA ASN A 207 4.20 -14.72 -9.97
C ASN A 207 5.01 -14.00 -11.05
N SER A 208 5.99 -14.67 -11.66
CA SER A 208 6.80 -14.09 -12.74
C SER A 208 5.98 -13.98 -14.03
N GLU A 209 5.24 -15.02 -14.38
CA GLU A 209 4.39 -15.06 -15.56
C GLU A 209 3.24 -14.03 -15.48
N VAL A 210 2.65 -13.83 -14.29
CA VAL A 210 1.66 -12.77 -14.06
C VAL A 210 2.21 -11.40 -14.38
N ARG A 211 3.39 -11.07 -13.84
CA ARG A 211 4.00 -9.75 -14.05
C ARG A 211 4.42 -9.56 -15.50
N GLN A 212 5.01 -10.57 -16.12
CA GLN A 212 5.33 -10.54 -17.56
C GLN A 212 4.08 -10.34 -18.43
N ASN A 213 2.95 -10.95 -18.07
CA ASN A 213 1.68 -10.75 -18.75
C ASN A 213 1.21 -9.29 -18.66
N ILE A 214 1.27 -8.71 -17.46
CA ILE A 214 0.88 -7.33 -17.19
C ILE A 214 1.80 -6.35 -17.94
N GLU A 215 3.12 -6.62 -17.96
CA GLU A 215 4.09 -5.82 -18.72
C GLU A 215 3.78 -5.83 -20.22
N GLN A 216 3.52 -7.00 -20.82
CA GLN A 216 3.11 -7.13 -22.21
C GLN A 216 1.80 -6.37 -22.51
N ARG A 217 0.82 -6.50 -21.61
CA ARG A 217 -0.48 -5.84 -21.72
C ARG A 217 -0.39 -4.33 -21.70
N ILE A 218 0.40 -3.76 -20.78
CA ILE A 218 0.53 -2.32 -20.59
C ILE A 218 1.51 -1.71 -21.59
N GLY A 219 2.55 -2.46 -21.96
CA GLY A 219 3.54 -2.04 -22.95
C GLY A 219 3.10 -2.21 -24.40
N ASP A 220 1.92 -2.78 -24.65
CA ASP A 220 1.36 -3.04 -25.98
C ASP A 220 2.32 -3.87 -26.87
N TYR A 221 2.86 -4.95 -26.31
CA TYR A 221 3.73 -5.89 -27.02
C TYR A 221 3.42 -7.35 -26.65
N GLY A 222 3.84 -8.28 -27.51
CA GLY A 222 3.64 -9.71 -27.28
C GLY A 222 2.18 -10.14 -27.43
N ASN A 223 1.79 -11.19 -26.70
CA ASN A 223 0.44 -11.78 -26.75
C ASN A 223 -0.05 -12.09 -25.32
N PRO A 224 -0.36 -11.07 -24.51
CA PRO A 224 -0.80 -11.28 -23.14
C PRO A 224 -2.16 -12.00 -23.09
N LEU A 225 -2.27 -12.99 -22.21
CA LEU A 225 -3.54 -13.52 -21.71
C LEU A 225 -4.50 -12.39 -21.30
N GLY A 226 -5.76 -12.49 -21.71
CA GLY A 226 -6.76 -11.43 -21.51
C GLY A 226 -6.66 -10.24 -22.46
N GLY A 227 -5.77 -10.32 -23.46
CA GLY A 227 -5.59 -9.34 -24.52
C GLY A 227 -4.75 -8.11 -24.11
N VAL A 228 -4.34 -7.34 -25.11
CA VAL A 228 -3.63 -6.05 -24.94
C VAL A 228 -4.58 -4.94 -24.48
N PHE A 229 -4.04 -3.94 -23.78
CA PHE A 229 -4.83 -2.80 -23.32
C PHE A 229 -4.98 -1.73 -24.42
N ASN A 230 -6.08 -1.79 -25.18
CA ASN A 230 -6.39 -0.82 -26.23
C ASN A 230 -7.16 0.40 -25.67
N TYR A 231 -6.48 1.38 -25.08
CA TYR A 231 -7.12 2.66 -24.68
C TYR A 231 -6.60 3.88 -25.45
N PHE A 232 -5.68 3.69 -26.39
CA PHE A 232 -5.08 4.77 -27.20
C PHE A 232 -5.29 4.62 -28.72
N LYS A 233 -6.39 3.96 -29.14
CA LYS A 233 -6.91 4.06 -30.52
C LYS A 233 -8.23 4.81 -30.51
#